data_AF-A0A972MSW6-F1
#
_entry.id   AF-A0A972MSW6-F1
#
_cell.length_a   1.000
_cell.length_b   1.000
_cell.length_c   1.000
_cell.angle_alpha   90.00
_cell.angle_beta   90.00
_cell.angle_gamma   90.00
#
_symmetry.space_group_name_H-M   'P 1'
#
loop_
_entity.id
_entity.type
_entity.pdbx_description
1 polymer ?
#
loop_
_entity_poly.entity_id
_entity_poly.type
_entity_poly.pdbx_seq_one_letter_code
_entity_poly.pdbx_strand_id
1 'polypeptide(L)'
;MLKTNNITLFFDEHFYIILVIHIVLSLLLAFYLHFWLKKRFISNDITTLKDLEELKLINTNTLRGKLLKFFFQYSFHKYNPVHSIMFLFFLNFSMPLFGYVASLWIAYYLKTVRYKRIVQTTHMLNLDEFETIFNETKRIFGESSLLEMMTNDYIPKTKKLQAIASLASNINPTNLRIIQETLKSKEDEIRLFGYAILNKEELALNNTINKTLEELRKEETSEHPDQEKIAIYKKKLAYVYWEMVYNGFAQDILEKEFLKTIEIYAYEAERYFRNLIFSLEKKYARLQSKAKPYKKQEKTEEEEQLEEEIAKLDLDLKRLIGHFVDLTVLIGKIEMKKGDYQKAIEAFTLAIETAKAELNENLSFLYPYIAEIYFIEGRYSLTKNVLQQAQNLEFNAKLYPIVQQWRA
;
A
#
# COMPACT_ATOMS: atom_id res chain seq x y z
N MET A 1 -65.90 -39.43 39.51
CA MET A 1 -65.77 -40.12 38.21
C MET A 1 -66.98 -39.79 37.33
N LEU A 2 -67.18 -38.49 37.05
CA LEU A 2 -68.31 -37.94 36.30
C LEU A 2 -67.82 -36.67 35.60
N LYS A 3 -68.25 -36.48 34.34
CA LYS A 3 -68.12 -35.28 33.46
C LYS A 3 -66.86 -35.04 32.62
N THR A 4 -65.85 -35.91 32.59
CA THR A 4 -64.75 -35.75 31.59
C THR A 4 -65.09 -36.31 30.21
N ASN A 5 -65.99 -37.28 30.10
CA ASN A 5 -66.30 -37.95 28.83
C ASN A 5 -67.07 -37.06 27.84
N ASN A 6 -67.85 -36.09 28.31
CA ASN A 6 -68.64 -35.24 27.41
C ASN A 6 -67.77 -34.30 26.58
N ILE A 7 -66.62 -33.89 27.12
CA ILE A 7 -65.73 -32.95 26.42
C ILE A 7 -64.96 -33.69 25.33
N THR A 8 -64.38 -34.84 25.65
CA THR A 8 -63.63 -35.65 24.67
C THR A 8 -64.53 -36.15 23.54
N LEU A 9 -65.74 -36.63 23.87
CA LEU A 9 -66.73 -37.03 22.85
C LEU A 9 -67.11 -35.85 21.93
N PHE A 10 -67.31 -34.65 22.50
CA PHE A 10 -67.59 -33.46 21.71
C PHE A 10 -66.44 -33.12 20.75
N PHE A 11 -65.18 -33.19 21.23
CA PHE A 11 -64.01 -32.95 20.39
C PHE A 11 -63.87 -34.00 19.28
N ASP A 12 -64.12 -35.27 19.57
CA ASP A 12 -64.03 -36.35 18.58
C ASP A 12 -65.10 -36.20 17.48
N GLU A 13 -66.34 -35.86 17.86
CA GLU A 13 -67.43 -35.64 16.91
C GLU A 13 -67.23 -34.38 16.04
N HIS A 14 -66.60 -33.34 16.60
CA HIS A 14 -66.48 -32.03 15.94
C HIS A 14 -65.05 -31.70 15.50
N PHE A 15 -64.13 -32.66 15.53
CA PHE A 15 -62.70 -32.44 15.29
C PHE A 15 -62.43 -31.69 13.98
N TYR A 16 -63.04 -32.14 12.88
CA TYR A 16 -62.87 -31.52 11.57
C TYR A 16 -63.41 -30.09 11.51
N ILE A 17 -64.54 -29.82 12.17
CA ILE A 17 -65.14 -28.48 12.22
C ILE A 17 -64.23 -27.55 13.02
N ILE A 18 -63.72 -28.02 14.17
CA ILE A 18 -62.79 -27.26 15.02
C ILE A 18 -61.48 -26.98 14.26
N LEU A 19 -60.96 -27.94 13.50
CA LEU A 19 -59.76 -27.77 12.68
C LEU A 19 -59.97 -26.73 11.57
N VAL A 20 -61.10 -26.77 10.86
CA VAL A 20 -61.44 -25.79 9.82
C VAL A 20 -61.58 -24.39 10.43
N ILE A 21 -62.25 -24.27 11.57
CA ILE A 21 -62.38 -23.00 12.30
C ILE A 21 -60.99 -22.48 12.71
N HIS A 22 -60.11 -23.35 13.23
CA HIS A 22 -58.75 -22.99 13.62
C HIS A 22 -57.91 -22.49 12.45
N ILE A 23 -57.99 -23.14 11.28
CA ILE A 23 -57.28 -22.71 10.06
C ILE A 23 -57.78 -21.34 9.60
N VAL A 24 -59.10 -21.16 9.52
CA VAL A 24 -59.71 -19.90 9.07
C VAL A 24 -59.36 -18.76 10.04
N LEU A 25 -59.48 -19.00 11.35
CA LEU A 25 -59.14 -18.02 12.38
C LEU A 25 -57.66 -17.63 12.35
N SER A 26 -56.77 -18.62 12.16
CA SER A 26 -55.32 -18.40 12.03
C SER A 26 -54.97 -17.54 10.83
N LEU A 27 -55.65 -17.76 9.69
CA LEU A 27 -55.44 -16.99 8.47
C LEU A 27 -55.96 -15.55 8.62
N LEU A 28 -57.18 -15.39 9.16
CA LEU A 28 -57.79 -14.06 9.38
C LEU A 28 -56.94 -13.22 10.34
N LEU A 29 -56.48 -13.81 11.45
CA LEU A 29 -55.64 -13.11 12.42
C LEU A 29 -54.28 -12.70 11.81
N ALA A 30 -53.66 -13.58 11.03
CA ALA A 30 -52.40 -13.29 10.36
C ALA A 30 -52.54 -12.12 9.37
N PHE A 31 -53.60 -12.10 8.57
CA PHE A 31 -53.91 -10.98 7.68
C PHE A 31 -54.13 -9.67 8.46
N TYR A 32 -54.97 -9.71 9.50
CA TYR A 32 -55.28 -8.53 10.31
C TYR A 32 -54.01 -7.92 10.94
N LEU A 33 -53.20 -8.77 11.59
CA LEU A 33 -51.96 -8.34 12.25
C LEU A 33 -50.92 -7.83 11.25
N HIS A 34 -50.82 -8.45 10.08
CA HIS A 34 -49.96 -7.95 9.01
C HIS A 34 -50.35 -6.53 8.59
N PHE A 35 -51.62 -6.28 8.28
CA PHE A 35 -52.08 -4.95 7.89
C PHE A 35 -51.87 -3.91 8.99
N TRP A 36 -52.03 -4.31 10.25
CA TRP A 36 -51.79 -3.46 11.39
C TRP A 36 -50.31 -3.11 11.57
N LEU A 37 -49.40 -4.07 11.37
CA LEU A 37 -47.95 -3.85 11.40
C LEU A 37 -47.43 -3.09 10.18
N LYS A 38 -48.01 -3.32 8.99
CA LYS A 38 -47.64 -2.66 7.73
C LYS A 38 -47.69 -1.14 7.86
N LYS A 39 -48.66 -0.58 8.59
CA LYS A 39 -48.75 0.88 8.87
C LYS A 39 -47.53 1.46 9.59
N ARG A 40 -46.78 0.66 10.36
CA ARG A 40 -45.55 1.11 11.05
C ARG A 40 -44.33 1.08 10.15
N PHE A 41 -44.32 0.19 9.15
CA PHE A 41 -43.13 -0.22 8.43
C PHE A 41 -43.01 0.36 7.01
N ILE A 42 -44.09 0.91 6.45
CA ILE A 42 -44.00 1.70 5.21
C ILE A 42 -43.41 3.07 5.55
N SER A 43 -42.12 3.26 5.24
CA SER A 43 -41.65 4.61 4.96
C SER A 43 -40.51 4.71 3.96
N ASN A 44 -39.85 3.63 3.52
CA ASN A 44 -38.72 3.76 2.58
C ASN A 44 -38.66 2.54 1.64
N ASP A 45 -39.31 2.65 0.47
CA ASP A 45 -39.05 1.81 -0.70
C ASP A 45 -37.69 2.19 -1.30
N ILE A 46 -36.61 1.86 -0.60
CA ILE A 46 -35.28 1.94 -1.18
C ILE A 46 -34.87 0.49 -1.43
N THR A 47 -35.27 -0.04 -2.59
CA THR A 47 -34.49 -1.10 -3.24
C THR A 47 -33.06 -0.58 -3.30
N THR A 48 -32.12 -1.25 -2.64
CA THR A 48 -30.75 -0.74 -2.63
C THR A 48 -30.18 -0.83 -4.05
N LEU A 49 -29.33 0.12 -4.45
CA LEU A 49 -28.70 0.13 -5.79
C LEU A 49 -28.04 -1.22 -6.11
N LYS A 50 -27.50 -1.89 -5.09
CA LYS A 50 -26.91 -3.22 -5.16
C LYS A 50 -27.91 -4.30 -5.57
N ASP A 51 -29.15 -4.25 -5.06
CA ASP A 51 -30.20 -5.23 -5.41
C ASP A 51 -30.65 -5.08 -6.88
N LEU A 52 -30.64 -3.84 -7.41
CA LEU A 52 -30.93 -3.55 -8.82
C LEU A 52 -29.82 -4.05 -9.74
N GLU A 53 -28.57 -4.02 -9.30
CA GLU A 53 -27.42 -4.57 -10.02
C GLU A 53 -27.44 -6.10 -10.04
N GLU A 54 -27.75 -6.74 -8.91
CA GLU A 54 -27.92 -8.21 -8.85
C GLU A 54 -29.08 -8.70 -9.72
N LEU A 55 -30.19 -7.95 -9.81
CA LEU A 55 -31.30 -8.25 -10.72
C LEU A 55 -30.91 -8.18 -12.21
N LYS A 56 -29.93 -7.36 -12.58
CA LYS A 56 -29.42 -7.29 -13.97
C LYS A 56 -28.57 -8.50 -14.35
N LEU A 57 -27.94 -9.15 -13.36
CA LEU A 57 -27.08 -10.33 -13.57
C LEU A 57 -27.89 -11.62 -13.78
N ILE A 58 -29.19 -11.66 -13.44
CA ILE A 58 -30.03 -12.83 -13.65
C ILE A 58 -30.41 -12.98 -15.12
N ASN A 59 -29.90 -14.03 -15.78
CA ASN A 59 -30.20 -14.36 -17.18
C ASN A 59 -31.67 -14.77 -17.38
N THR A 60 -32.46 -13.91 -18.03
CA THR A 60 -33.92 -14.09 -18.21
C THR A 60 -34.34 -14.95 -19.40
N ASN A 61 -33.38 -15.45 -20.20
CA ASN A 61 -33.68 -16.24 -21.39
C ASN A 61 -34.07 -17.69 -21.08
N THR A 62 -33.94 -18.13 -19.82
CA THR A 62 -34.36 -19.46 -19.37
C THR A 62 -35.59 -19.37 -18.46
N LEU A 63 -36.45 -20.40 -18.50
CA LEU A 63 -37.60 -20.50 -17.59
C LEU A 63 -37.17 -20.43 -16.11
N ARG A 64 -36.04 -21.07 -15.80
CA ARG A 64 -35.39 -20.99 -14.48
C ARG A 64 -35.02 -19.56 -14.11
N GLY A 65 -34.46 -18.79 -15.04
CA GLY A 65 -34.12 -17.39 -14.84
C GLY A 65 -35.34 -16.48 -14.64
N LYS A 66 -36.45 -16.72 -15.35
CA LYS A 66 -37.71 -16.01 -15.13
C LYS A 66 -38.31 -16.31 -13.74
N LEU A 67 -38.30 -17.57 -13.34
CA LEU A 67 -38.73 -17.98 -11.98
C LEU A 67 -37.82 -17.38 -10.91
N LEU A 68 -36.50 -17.44 -11.08
CA LEU A 68 -35.55 -16.84 -10.14
C LEU A 68 -35.75 -15.34 -10.04
N LYS A 69 -35.94 -14.63 -11.16
CA LYS A 69 -36.23 -13.19 -11.14
C LYS A 69 -37.54 -12.88 -10.43
N PHE A 70 -38.59 -13.68 -10.66
CA PHE A 70 -39.87 -13.54 -9.96
C PHE A 70 -39.72 -13.75 -8.45
N PHE A 71 -39.06 -14.83 -8.04
CA PHE A 71 -38.78 -15.11 -6.62
C PHE A 71 -37.86 -14.06 -6.00
N PHE A 72 -36.86 -13.56 -6.73
CA PHE A 72 -35.92 -12.54 -6.27
C PHE A 72 -36.61 -11.19 -6.08
N GLN A 73 -37.42 -10.74 -7.06
CA GLN A 73 -38.25 -9.54 -6.92
C GLN A 73 -39.20 -9.63 -5.74
N TYR A 74 -39.74 -10.82 -5.48
CA TYR A 74 -40.62 -11.04 -4.33
C TYR A 74 -39.85 -11.11 -3.00
N SER A 75 -38.71 -11.80 -2.97
CA SER A 75 -37.91 -12.08 -1.77
C SER A 75 -37.22 -10.83 -1.22
N PHE A 76 -36.90 -9.83 -2.04
CA PHE A 76 -36.10 -8.67 -1.65
C PHE A 76 -36.87 -7.45 -1.14
N HIS A 77 -38.20 -7.49 -1.08
CA HIS A 77 -38.89 -6.47 -0.32
C HIS A 77 -38.61 -6.69 1.17
N LYS A 78 -37.83 -5.76 1.75
CA LYS A 78 -37.55 -5.62 3.19
C LYS A 78 -38.83 -5.66 4.06
N TYR A 79 -40.00 -5.50 3.43
CA TYR A 79 -41.33 -5.74 3.98
C TYR A 79 -42.18 -6.61 3.06
N ASN A 80 -41.77 -7.85 2.78
CA ASN A 80 -42.59 -8.76 1.99
C ASN A 80 -43.86 -9.14 2.78
N PRO A 81 -45.06 -8.74 2.30
CA PRO A 81 -46.30 -8.98 3.01
C PRO A 81 -46.60 -10.47 3.17
N VAL A 82 -46.30 -11.28 2.15
CA VAL A 82 -46.58 -12.71 2.19
C VAL A 82 -45.70 -13.44 3.19
N HIS A 83 -44.41 -13.11 3.32
CA HIS A 83 -43.58 -13.76 4.34
C HIS A 83 -44.09 -13.48 5.75
N SER A 84 -44.49 -12.24 6.03
CA SER A 84 -45.05 -11.90 7.35
C SER A 84 -46.41 -12.54 7.62
N ILE A 85 -47.30 -12.60 6.61
CA ILE A 85 -48.60 -13.29 6.73
C ILE A 85 -48.39 -14.79 6.92
N MET A 86 -47.50 -15.42 6.13
CA MET A 86 -47.21 -16.85 6.25
C MET A 86 -46.58 -17.18 7.60
N PHE A 87 -45.62 -16.39 8.08
CA PHE A 87 -45.02 -16.58 9.39
C PHE A 87 -46.07 -16.54 10.52
N LEU A 88 -46.91 -15.50 10.54
CA LEU A 88 -47.98 -15.38 11.54
C LEU A 88 -49.01 -16.50 11.41
N PHE A 89 -49.35 -16.89 10.18
CA PHE A 89 -50.26 -18.01 9.92
C PHE A 89 -49.69 -19.32 10.47
N PHE A 90 -48.44 -19.68 10.13
CA PHE A 90 -47.81 -20.91 10.60
C PHE A 90 -47.60 -20.93 12.11
N LEU A 91 -47.29 -19.77 12.71
CA LEU A 91 -47.20 -19.64 14.17
C LEU A 91 -48.55 -19.93 14.85
N ASN A 92 -49.63 -19.34 14.33
CA ASN A 92 -50.99 -19.56 14.84
C ASN A 92 -51.47 -21.00 14.60
N PHE A 93 -51.19 -21.54 13.42
CA PHE A 93 -51.62 -22.87 13.02
C PHE A 93 -50.92 -23.96 13.85
N SER A 94 -49.60 -23.86 14.04
CA SER A 94 -48.80 -24.88 14.73
C SER A 94 -49.03 -24.94 16.24
N MET A 95 -49.47 -23.83 16.84
CA MET A 95 -49.71 -23.74 18.28
C MET A 95 -51.12 -23.20 18.54
N PRO A 96 -52.15 -24.06 18.56
CA PRO A 96 -53.51 -23.65 18.92
C PRO A 96 -53.52 -22.97 20.30
N LEU A 97 -54.32 -21.91 20.43
CA LEU A 97 -54.42 -21.03 21.61
C LEU A 97 -53.16 -20.19 21.89
N PHE A 98 -52.00 -20.81 22.11
CA PHE A 98 -50.75 -20.11 22.45
C PHE A 98 -50.23 -19.23 21.32
N GLY A 99 -50.34 -19.71 20.07
CA GLY A 99 -49.93 -18.97 18.88
C GLY A 99 -50.67 -17.64 18.74
N TYR A 100 -51.96 -17.60 19.08
CA TYR A 100 -52.76 -16.37 19.02
C TYR A 100 -52.28 -15.32 20.02
N VAL A 101 -52.03 -15.74 21.27
CA VAL A 101 -51.50 -14.85 22.32
C VAL A 101 -50.11 -14.35 21.94
N ALA A 102 -49.23 -15.23 21.45
CA ALA A 102 -47.90 -14.88 21.01
C ALA A 102 -47.91 -13.90 19.83
N SER A 103 -48.75 -14.14 18.81
CA SER A 103 -48.88 -13.26 17.65
C SER A 103 -49.38 -11.86 18.03
N LEU A 104 -50.36 -11.76 18.92
CA LEU A 104 -50.85 -10.47 19.45
C LEU A 104 -49.75 -9.74 20.24
N TRP A 105 -49.01 -10.46 21.08
CA TRP A 105 -47.91 -9.89 21.87
C TRP A 105 -46.76 -9.40 20.99
N ILE A 106 -46.32 -10.20 20.01
CA ILE A 106 -45.28 -9.84 19.04
C ILE A 106 -45.71 -8.59 18.27
N ALA A 107 -46.95 -8.56 17.78
CA ALA A 107 -47.44 -7.38 17.09
C ALA A 107 -47.41 -6.15 18.00
N TYR A 108 -47.97 -6.25 19.21
CA TYR A 108 -47.96 -5.16 20.19
C TYR A 108 -46.54 -4.66 20.51
N TYR A 109 -45.61 -5.57 20.77
CA TYR A 109 -44.20 -5.27 21.03
C TYR A 109 -43.57 -4.54 19.84
N LEU A 110 -43.72 -5.10 18.64
CA LEU A 110 -43.24 -4.53 17.40
C LEU A 110 -43.94 -3.22 17.00
N LYS A 111 -45.06 -2.83 17.61
CA LYS A 111 -45.67 -1.49 17.42
C LYS A 111 -45.27 -0.48 18.49
N THR A 112 -45.00 -0.93 19.70
CA THR A 112 -44.79 -0.05 20.85
C THR A 112 -43.32 0.30 21.05
N VAL A 113 -42.41 -0.66 20.88
CA VAL A 113 -40.98 -0.44 21.14
C VAL A 113 -40.39 0.42 20.02
N ARG A 114 -40.00 1.66 20.32
CA ARG A 114 -39.25 2.54 19.42
C ARG A 114 -37.78 2.51 19.80
N TYR A 115 -36.93 2.01 18.92
CA TYR A 115 -35.49 2.19 19.07
C TYR A 115 -35.13 3.61 18.63
N LYS A 116 -34.36 4.34 19.45
CA LYS A 116 -33.80 5.64 19.07
C LYS A 116 -32.89 5.39 17.86
N ARG A 117 -33.27 5.89 16.68
CA ARG A 117 -32.40 5.85 15.50
C ARG A 117 -31.23 6.80 15.78
N ILE A 118 -30.13 6.25 16.25
CA ILE A 118 -28.86 6.97 16.30
C ILE A 118 -28.27 6.80 14.90
N VAL A 119 -28.13 7.90 14.17
CA VAL A 119 -27.42 7.91 12.90
C VAL A 119 -25.94 7.71 13.24
N GLN A 120 -25.48 6.47 13.16
CA GLN A 120 -24.04 6.21 13.11
C GLN A 120 -23.55 6.70 11.76
N THR A 121 -23.00 7.92 11.73
CA THR A 121 -22.07 8.33 10.70
C THR A 121 -20.91 7.34 10.70
N THR A 122 -20.94 6.38 9.78
CA THR A 122 -19.87 5.41 9.51
C THR A 122 -18.66 6.10 8.88
N HIS A 123 -18.02 6.99 9.63
CA HIS A 123 -16.72 7.56 9.28
C HIS A 123 -15.76 7.70 10.44
N MET A 124 -16.11 7.27 11.66
CA MET A 124 -15.12 7.09 12.71
C MET A 124 -15.28 5.70 13.31
N LEU A 125 -14.36 4.82 12.92
CA LEU A 125 -14.03 3.60 13.64
C LEU A 125 -13.78 4.01 15.09
N ASN A 126 -14.63 3.56 16.02
CA ASN A 126 -14.46 3.85 17.44
C ASN A 126 -13.28 3.01 17.95
N LEU A 127 -12.09 3.61 17.98
CA LEU A 127 -10.85 2.94 18.37
C LEU A 127 -10.83 2.55 19.85
N ASP A 128 -11.68 3.14 20.69
CA ASP A 128 -11.76 2.87 22.13
C ASP A 128 -12.20 1.42 22.40
N GLU A 129 -13.03 0.84 21.53
CA GLU A 129 -13.46 -0.57 21.65
C GLU A 129 -12.39 -1.56 21.14
N PHE A 130 -11.34 -1.05 20.48
CA PHE A 130 -10.18 -1.80 20.01
C PHE A 130 -8.92 -1.58 20.86
N GLU A 131 -8.94 -0.73 21.89
CA GLU A 131 -7.76 -0.49 22.76
C GLU A 131 -7.23 -1.80 23.39
N THR A 132 -8.08 -2.81 23.56
CA THR A 132 -7.69 -4.12 24.10
C THR A 132 -7.35 -5.17 23.03
N ILE A 133 -7.60 -4.88 21.75
CA ILE A 133 -7.34 -5.81 20.62
C ILE A 133 -6.08 -5.40 19.85
N PHE A 134 -5.75 -4.11 19.86
CA PHE A 134 -4.40 -3.69 19.54
C PHE A 134 -3.54 -4.01 20.76
N ASN A 135 -2.72 -5.06 20.68
CA ASN A 135 -1.54 -5.14 21.55
C ASN A 135 -0.93 -3.74 21.57
N GLU A 136 -0.80 -3.12 22.75
CA GLU A 136 0.03 -1.93 22.88
C GLU A 136 1.36 -2.29 22.22
N THR A 137 1.58 -1.79 21.00
CA THR A 137 2.90 -1.69 20.46
C THR A 137 3.54 -0.54 21.23
N LYS A 138 3.78 -0.78 22.54
CA LYS A 138 4.90 -0.11 23.19
C LYS A 138 6.01 -0.23 22.17
N ARG A 139 6.57 0.91 21.79
CA ARG A 139 7.77 0.97 20.97
C ARG A 139 8.90 0.38 21.81
N ILE A 140 8.91 -0.94 21.99
CA ILE A 140 9.87 -1.68 22.81
C ILE A 140 11.23 -1.70 22.10
N PHE A 141 11.25 -1.39 20.80
CA PHE A 141 12.46 -1.44 19.97
C PHE A 141 12.57 -0.23 19.04
N GLY A 142 12.63 0.98 19.60
CA GLY A 142 13.25 2.10 18.87
C GLY A 142 14.74 1.85 18.67
N GLU A 143 15.36 2.46 17.66
CA GLU A 143 16.81 2.41 17.41
C GLU A 143 17.63 2.63 18.70
N SER A 144 17.30 3.66 19.47
CA SER A 144 17.95 3.95 20.76
C SER A 144 17.74 2.86 21.82
N SER A 145 16.55 2.25 21.85
CA SER A 145 16.24 1.18 22.80
C SER A 145 16.97 -0.12 22.44
N LEU A 146 17.20 -0.37 21.14
CA LEU A 146 18.01 -1.49 20.68
C LEU A 146 19.48 -1.26 21.04
N LEU A 147 20.02 -0.06 20.82
CA LEU A 147 21.38 0.31 21.23
C LEU A 147 21.61 0.14 22.74
N GLU A 148 20.68 0.65 23.55
CA GLU A 148 20.70 0.45 25.00
C GLU A 148 20.62 -1.02 25.36
N MET A 149 19.78 -1.78 24.66
CA MET A 149 19.66 -3.22 24.90
C MET A 149 20.97 -3.98 24.63
N MET A 150 21.72 -3.58 23.60
CA MET A 150 23.01 -4.23 23.27
C MET A 150 24.06 -4.04 24.36
N THR A 151 24.02 -2.90 25.05
CA THR A 151 25.01 -2.50 26.07
C THR A 151 24.57 -2.83 27.49
N ASN A 152 23.27 -3.12 27.71
CA ASN A 152 22.72 -3.40 29.02
C ASN A 152 23.05 -4.83 29.50
N ASP A 153 23.80 -4.93 30.61
CA ASP A 153 24.22 -6.19 31.23
C ASP A 153 23.03 -6.99 31.84
N TYR A 154 21.90 -6.34 32.15
CA TYR A 154 20.73 -6.99 32.77
C TYR A 154 19.80 -7.71 31.77
N ILE A 155 20.00 -7.50 30.47
CA ILE A 155 19.14 -8.11 29.45
C ILE A 155 19.68 -9.49 29.09
N PRO A 156 18.83 -10.54 29.10
CA PRO A 156 19.26 -11.88 28.73
C PRO A 156 19.88 -11.94 27.34
N LYS A 157 21.03 -12.62 27.25
CA LYS A 157 21.76 -12.94 26.02
C LYS A 157 20.88 -13.39 24.86
N THR A 158 19.93 -14.30 25.14
CA THR A 158 19.02 -14.86 24.14
C THR A 158 18.17 -13.79 23.46
N LYS A 159 17.73 -12.76 24.20
CA LYS A 159 16.98 -11.63 23.64
C LYS A 159 17.87 -10.73 22.78
N LYS A 160 19.11 -10.48 23.21
CA LYS A 160 20.09 -9.74 22.42
C LYS A 160 20.35 -10.44 21.07
N LEU A 161 20.60 -11.76 21.09
CA LEU A 161 20.78 -12.56 19.88
C LEU A 161 19.57 -12.52 18.94
N GLN A 162 18.35 -12.67 19.47
CA GLN A 162 17.12 -12.59 18.67
C GLN A 162 16.96 -11.23 18.00
N ALA A 163 17.27 -10.15 18.71
CA ALA A 163 17.21 -8.82 18.16
C ALA A 163 18.27 -8.58 17.07
N ILE A 164 19.52 -9.01 17.30
CA ILE A 164 20.57 -8.94 16.27
C ILE A 164 20.14 -9.73 15.03
N ALA A 165 19.60 -10.94 15.21
CA ALA A 165 19.14 -11.77 14.10
C ALA A 165 18.01 -11.08 13.32
N SER A 166 17.09 -10.40 14.01
CA SER A 166 16.05 -9.59 13.39
C SER A 166 16.65 -8.42 12.60
N LEU A 167 17.68 -7.74 13.12
CA LEU A 167 18.36 -6.64 12.43
C LEU A 167 19.13 -7.13 11.20
N ALA A 168 19.76 -8.30 11.29
CA ALA A 168 20.50 -8.93 10.20
C ALA A 168 19.61 -9.32 9.01
N SER A 169 18.30 -9.48 9.21
CA SER A 169 17.36 -9.78 8.13
C SER A 169 17.14 -8.61 7.16
N ASN A 170 17.43 -7.38 7.60
CA ASN A 170 17.29 -6.17 6.79
C ASN A 170 18.49 -5.25 7.05
N ILE A 171 19.52 -5.37 6.22
CA ILE A 171 20.75 -4.57 6.36
C ILE A 171 20.50 -3.17 5.82
N ASN A 172 20.71 -2.18 6.68
CA ASN A 172 20.71 -0.76 6.37
C ASN A 172 21.68 -0.03 7.33
N PRO A 173 22.09 1.21 7.06
CA PRO A 173 23.11 1.90 7.87
C PRO A 173 22.76 1.98 9.36
N THR A 174 21.48 2.22 9.68
CA THR A 174 20.99 2.25 11.06
C THR A 174 21.17 0.90 11.75
N ASN A 175 20.73 -0.18 11.11
CA ASN A 175 20.85 -1.53 11.65
C ASN A 175 22.32 -1.95 11.76
N LEU A 176 23.16 -1.62 10.77
CA LEU A 176 24.59 -1.88 10.81
C LEU A 176 25.28 -1.15 11.95
N ARG A 177 24.92 0.09 12.23
CA ARG A 177 25.43 0.82 13.39
C ARG A 177 25.09 0.11 14.70
N ILE A 178 23.86 -0.41 14.86
CA ILE A 178 23.48 -1.22 16.03
C ILE A 178 24.31 -2.51 16.09
N ILE A 179 24.53 -3.17 14.95
CA ILE A 179 25.33 -4.39 14.87
C ILE A 179 26.80 -4.09 15.21
N GLN A 180 27.36 -2.96 14.79
CA GLN A 180 28.73 -2.53 15.16
C GLN A 180 28.87 -2.31 16.67
N GLU A 181 27.83 -1.84 17.36
CA GLU A 181 27.88 -1.70 18.83
C GLU A 181 27.97 -3.05 19.56
N THR A 182 27.55 -4.16 18.93
CA THR A 182 27.75 -5.51 19.49
C THR A 182 29.22 -5.84 19.71
N LEU A 183 30.13 -5.20 18.96
CA LEU A 183 31.57 -5.44 19.06
C LEU A 183 32.15 -5.00 20.41
N LYS A 184 31.47 -4.09 21.10
CA LYS A 184 31.82 -3.60 22.44
C LYS A 184 31.24 -4.47 23.56
N SER A 185 30.44 -5.50 23.22
CA SER A 185 29.80 -6.36 24.22
C SER A 185 30.82 -7.20 24.99
N LYS A 186 30.59 -7.33 26.30
CA LYS A 186 31.33 -8.23 27.19
C LYS A 186 31.02 -9.70 26.90
N GLU A 187 29.91 -9.99 26.22
CA GLU A 187 29.49 -11.35 25.90
C GLU A 187 30.10 -11.80 24.57
N ASP A 188 30.98 -12.80 24.62
CA ASP A 188 31.73 -13.27 23.45
C ASP A 188 30.85 -13.73 22.27
N GLU A 189 29.75 -14.42 22.54
CA GLU A 189 28.83 -14.87 21.48
C GLU A 189 28.11 -13.72 20.79
N ILE A 190 27.76 -12.65 21.53
CA ILE A 190 27.14 -11.44 20.95
C ILE A 190 28.12 -10.76 20.01
N ARG A 191 29.36 -10.61 20.47
CA ARG A 191 30.46 -10.02 19.69
C ARG A 191 30.78 -10.86 18.46
N LEU A 192 30.89 -12.18 18.60
CA LEU A 192 31.16 -13.11 17.49
C LEU A 192 30.04 -13.11 16.45
N PHE A 193 28.78 -13.07 16.90
CA PHE A 193 27.64 -13.01 15.98
C PHE A 193 27.61 -11.69 15.20
N GLY A 194 27.88 -10.56 15.86
CA GLY A 194 28.05 -9.28 15.20
C GLY A 194 29.17 -9.28 14.16
N TYR A 195 30.36 -9.80 14.51
CA TYR A 195 31.46 -9.97 13.56
C TYR A 195 31.06 -10.82 12.35
N ALA A 196 30.36 -11.92 12.56
CA ALA A 196 29.93 -12.79 11.47
C ALA A 196 28.99 -12.08 10.49
N ILE A 197 28.07 -11.26 11.00
CA ILE A 197 27.16 -10.46 10.16
C ILE A 197 27.92 -9.39 9.38
N LEU A 198 28.75 -8.59 10.07
CA LEU A 198 29.53 -7.52 9.42
C LEU A 198 30.45 -8.07 8.33
N ASN A 199 31.19 -9.14 8.64
CA ASN A 199 32.09 -9.78 7.70
C ASN A 199 31.35 -10.38 6.49
N LYS A 200 30.16 -10.95 6.70
CA LYS A 200 29.34 -11.48 5.59
C LYS A 200 28.93 -10.35 4.64
N GLU A 201 28.46 -9.23 5.16
CA GLU A 201 28.01 -8.09 4.35
C GLU A 201 29.18 -7.42 3.62
N GLU A 202 30.31 -7.21 4.31
CA GLU A 202 31.52 -6.67 3.70
C GLU A 202 32.04 -7.58 2.58
N LEU A 203 32.07 -8.90 2.80
CA LEU A 203 32.49 -9.87 1.80
C LEU A 203 31.54 -9.90 0.58
N ALA A 204 30.24 -9.72 0.79
CA ALA A 204 29.26 -9.62 -0.30
C ALA A 204 29.51 -8.39 -1.19
N LEU A 205 29.78 -7.23 -0.58
CA LEU A 205 30.13 -6.00 -1.30
C LEU A 205 31.46 -6.16 -2.05
N ASN A 206 32.49 -6.67 -1.39
CA ASN A 206 33.81 -6.91 -2.02
C ASN A 206 33.73 -7.89 -3.20
N ASN A 207 32.95 -8.97 -3.08
CA ASN A 207 32.72 -9.87 -4.21
C ASN A 207 32.05 -9.17 -5.39
N THR A 208 31.11 -8.27 -5.11
CA THR A 208 30.42 -7.48 -6.14
C THR A 208 31.37 -6.50 -6.81
N ILE A 209 32.25 -5.83 -6.05
CA ILE A 209 33.30 -4.96 -6.57
C ILE A 209 34.23 -5.75 -7.48
N ASN A 210 34.80 -6.85 -6.99
CA ASN A 210 35.76 -7.66 -7.75
C ASN A 210 35.15 -8.17 -9.05
N LYS A 211 33.92 -8.72 -8.99
CA LYS A 211 33.20 -9.17 -10.18
C LYS A 211 32.99 -8.04 -11.19
N THR A 212 32.56 -6.88 -10.72
CA THR A 212 32.27 -5.74 -11.61
C THR A 212 33.55 -5.14 -12.21
N LEU A 213 34.66 -5.11 -11.45
CA LEU A 213 35.98 -4.72 -11.97
C LEU A 213 36.49 -5.70 -13.04
N GLU A 214 36.29 -7.00 -12.84
CA GLU A 214 36.64 -8.01 -13.86
C GLU A 214 35.82 -7.84 -15.14
N GLU A 215 34.50 -7.61 -15.01
CA GLU A 215 33.59 -7.36 -16.14
C GLU A 215 33.98 -6.08 -16.89
N LEU A 216 34.27 -4.99 -16.15
CA LEU A 216 34.74 -3.73 -16.71
C LEU A 216 36.05 -3.92 -17.49
N ARG A 217 37.05 -4.56 -16.87
CA ARG A 217 38.35 -4.79 -17.50
C ARG A 217 38.22 -5.61 -18.78
N LYS A 218 37.40 -6.66 -18.78
CA LYS A 218 37.15 -7.48 -19.97
C LYS A 218 36.59 -6.64 -21.12
N GLU A 219 35.61 -5.79 -20.84
CA GLU A 219 34.99 -4.92 -21.83
C GLU A 219 35.96 -3.85 -22.35
N GLU A 220 36.75 -3.23 -21.47
CA GLU A 220 37.78 -2.24 -21.84
C GLU A 220 38.89 -2.83 -22.72
N THR A 221 39.22 -4.11 -22.55
CA THR A 221 40.23 -4.82 -23.36
C THR A 221 39.68 -5.52 -24.60
N SER A 222 38.38 -5.45 -24.86
CA SER A 222 37.74 -6.03 -26.06
C SER A 222 38.23 -5.34 -27.34
N GLU A 223 38.27 -6.06 -28.46
CA GLU A 223 38.57 -5.49 -29.78
C GLU A 223 37.57 -4.39 -30.19
N HIS A 224 36.33 -4.49 -29.70
CA HIS A 224 35.26 -3.53 -29.91
C HIS A 224 34.62 -3.17 -28.56
N PRO A 225 35.21 -2.21 -27.82
CA PRO A 225 34.74 -1.87 -26.48
C PRO A 225 33.40 -1.13 -26.54
N ASP A 226 32.37 -1.73 -25.96
CA ASP A 226 31.05 -1.12 -25.83
C ASP A 226 31.07 -0.06 -24.73
N GLN A 227 31.11 1.21 -25.16
CA GLN A 227 31.20 2.35 -24.24
C GLN A 227 29.97 2.48 -23.34
N GLU A 228 28.78 2.02 -23.77
CA GLU A 228 27.57 2.06 -22.94
C GLU A 228 27.72 1.08 -21.78
N LYS A 229 28.17 -0.15 -22.06
CA LYS A 229 28.45 -1.14 -21.01
C LYS A 229 29.54 -0.69 -20.04
N ILE A 230 30.61 -0.08 -20.55
CA ILE A 230 31.68 0.49 -19.71
C ILE A 230 31.08 1.53 -18.75
N ALA A 231 30.25 2.45 -19.25
CA ALA A 231 29.58 3.45 -18.41
C ALA A 231 28.63 2.82 -17.38
N ILE A 232 27.90 1.76 -17.76
CA ILE A 232 27.04 1.00 -16.83
C ILE A 232 27.86 0.33 -15.72
N TYR A 233 28.99 -0.29 -16.04
CA TYR A 233 29.87 -0.90 -15.04
C TYR A 233 30.48 0.15 -14.11
N LYS A 234 30.90 1.31 -14.65
CA LYS A 234 31.40 2.44 -13.84
C LYS A 234 30.30 2.99 -12.91
N LYS A 235 29.07 3.18 -13.41
CA LYS A 235 27.91 3.51 -12.56
C LYS A 235 27.78 2.50 -11.42
N LYS A 236 27.76 1.21 -11.74
CA LYS A 236 27.61 0.14 -10.74
C LYS A 236 28.73 0.16 -9.70
N LEU A 237 29.99 0.34 -10.11
CA LEU A 237 31.11 0.47 -9.19
C LEU A 237 30.95 1.67 -8.26
N ALA A 238 30.57 2.84 -8.79
CA ALA A 238 30.34 4.04 -7.98
C ALA A 238 29.28 3.77 -6.89
N TYR A 239 28.18 3.09 -7.24
CA TYR A 239 27.14 2.71 -6.27
C TYR A 239 27.63 1.74 -5.20
N VAL A 240 28.36 0.68 -5.57
CA VAL A 240 28.82 -0.33 -4.60
C VAL A 240 29.91 0.24 -3.68
N TYR A 241 30.82 1.07 -4.19
CA TYR A 241 31.77 1.78 -3.34
C TYR A 241 31.06 2.80 -2.45
N TRP A 242 30.02 3.48 -2.93
CA TRP A 242 29.20 4.34 -2.10
C TRP A 242 28.53 3.57 -0.97
N GLU A 243 28.03 2.36 -1.22
CA GLU A 243 27.50 1.50 -0.17
C GLU A 243 28.55 1.12 0.88
N MET A 244 29.81 0.87 0.48
CA MET A 244 30.91 0.63 1.45
C MET A 244 31.13 1.82 2.38
N VAL A 245 31.11 3.04 1.84
CA VAL A 245 31.28 4.28 2.60
C VAL A 245 30.05 4.57 3.47
N TYR A 246 28.86 4.52 2.86
CA TYR A 246 27.60 4.88 3.51
C TYR A 246 27.25 3.94 4.68
N ASN A 247 27.61 2.66 4.57
CA ASN A 247 27.42 1.66 5.62
C ASN A 247 28.54 1.63 6.67
N GLY A 248 29.61 2.42 6.50
CA GLY A 248 30.71 2.50 7.46
C GLY A 248 31.61 1.26 7.48
N PHE A 249 31.71 0.52 6.39
CA PHE A 249 32.68 -0.57 6.24
C PHE A 249 34.09 -0.05 5.89
N ALA A 250 34.16 1.15 5.31
CA ALA A 250 35.43 1.80 5.02
C ALA A 250 36.00 2.45 6.30
N GLN A 251 37.16 1.98 6.78
CA GLN A 251 37.92 2.65 7.84
C GLN A 251 38.40 4.03 7.35
N ASP A 252 38.64 4.99 8.26
CA ASP A 252 38.90 6.42 7.97
C ASP A 252 39.86 6.73 6.80
N ILE A 253 40.93 5.93 6.62
CA ILE A 253 41.91 6.10 5.53
C ILE A 253 41.33 5.58 4.19
N LEU A 254 40.65 4.44 4.24
CA LEU A 254 40.05 3.79 3.08
C LEU A 254 38.80 4.53 2.59
N GLU A 255 38.07 5.20 3.50
CA GLU A 255 36.89 6.00 3.15
C GLU A 255 37.25 7.11 2.15
N LYS A 256 38.38 7.80 2.36
CA LYS A 256 38.82 8.88 1.46
C LYS A 256 39.18 8.36 0.07
N GLU A 257 39.87 7.23 0.00
CA GLU A 257 40.21 6.59 -1.28
C GLU A 257 38.95 6.11 -2.00
N PHE A 258 38.01 5.48 -1.28
CA PHE A 258 36.72 5.10 -1.86
C PHE A 258 35.93 6.30 -2.36
N LEU A 259 35.82 7.39 -1.60
CA LEU A 259 35.16 8.62 -2.04
C LEU A 259 35.75 9.15 -3.35
N LYS A 260 37.07 9.16 -3.48
CA LYS A 260 37.76 9.55 -4.71
C LYS A 260 37.46 8.60 -5.87
N THR A 261 37.47 7.29 -5.64
CA THR A 261 37.14 6.28 -6.66
C THR A 261 35.68 6.39 -7.11
N ILE A 262 34.75 6.59 -6.17
CA ILE A 262 33.33 6.80 -6.46
C ILE A 262 33.17 8.02 -7.35
N GLU A 263 33.81 9.14 -6.98
CA GLU A 263 33.77 10.39 -7.72
C GLU A 263 34.20 10.18 -9.18
N ILE A 264 35.36 9.55 -9.40
CA ILE A 264 35.89 9.27 -10.74
C ILE A 264 34.88 8.46 -11.55
N TYR A 265 34.40 7.33 -11.03
CA TYR A 265 33.48 6.47 -11.78
C TYR A 265 32.11 7.12 -12.00
N ALA A 266 31.59 7.86 -11.03
CA ALA A 266 30.31 8.54 -11.14
C ALA A 266 30.34 9.63 -12.22
N TYR A 267 31.35 10.50 -12.19
CA TYR A 267 31.50 11.59 -13.18
C TYR A 267 31.82 11.07 -14.57
N GLU A 268 32.64 10.01 -14.71
CA GLU A 268 32.91 9.42 -16.03
C GLU A 268 31.66 8.81 -16.66
N ALA A 269 30.87 8.07 -15.88
CA ALA A 269 29.62 7.48 -16.35
C ALA A 269 28.58 8.57 -16.67
N GLU A 270 28.44 9.57 -15.79
CA GLU A 270 27.51 10.68 -15.96
C GLU A 270 27.83 11.46 -17.24
N ARG A 271 29.10 11.80 -17.47
CA ARG A 271 29.54 12.51 -18.66
C ARG A 271 29.25 11.72 -19.93
N TYR A 272 29.45 10.42 -19.91
CA TYR A 272 29.11 9.55 -21.03
C TYR A 272 27.61 9.60 -21.34
N PHE A 273 26.76 9.36 -20.34
CA PHE A 273 25.30 9.37 -20.53
C PHE A 273 24.80 10.74 -20.98
N ARG A 274 25.28 11.84 -20.39
CA ARG A 274 24.93 13.20 -20.80
C ARG A 274 25.20 13.45 -22.28
N ASN A 275 26.39 13.09 -22.75
CA ASN A 275 26.77 13.28 -24.15
C ASN A 275 25.95 12.39 -25.09
N LEU A 276 25.69 11.15 -24.68
CA LEU A 276 24.89 10.22 -25.46
C LEU A 276 23.43 10.71 -25.57
N ILE A 277 22.82 11.12 -24.47
CA ILE A 277 21.46 11.71 -24.43
C ILE A 277 21.38 12.90 -25.38
N PHE A 278 22.30 13.87 -25.27
CA PHE A 278 22.32 15.04 -26.16
C PHE A 278 22.40 14.67 -27.65
N SER A 279 23.18 13.64 -27.99
CA SER A 279 23.31 13.16 -29.37
C SER A 279 22.01 12.50 -29.88
N LEU A 280 21.34 11.74 -29.02
CA LEU A 280 20.10 11.02 -29.34
C LEU A 280 18.90 11.97 -29.38
N GLU A 281 18.82 12.97 -28.50
CA GLU A 281 17.82 14.04 -28.56
C GLU A 281 17.88 14.79 -29.89
N LYS A 282 19.09 15.10 -30.37
CA LYS A 282 19.29 15.72 -31.68
C LYS A 282 18.83 14.81 -32.82
N LYS A 283 19.07 13.50 -32.72
CA LYS A 283 18.55 12.51 -33.68
C LYS A 283 17.03 12.46 -33.64
N TYR A 284 16.44 12.38 -32.45
CA TYR A 284 15.02 12.34 -32.19
C TYR A 284 14.29 13.56 -32.77
N ALA A 285 14.81 14.77 -32.52
CA ALA A 285 14.26 16.01 -33.07
C ALA A 285 14.25 16.04 -34.60
N ARG A 286 15.28 15.47 -35.25
CA ARG A 286 15.35 15.33 -36.71
C ARG A 286 14.35 14.31 -37.26
N LEU A 287 14.11 13.21 -36.55
CA LEU A 287 13.12 12.22 -36.96
C LEU A 287 11.69 12.74 -36.76
N GLN A 288 11.41 13.42 -35.65
CA GLN A 288 10.12 14.05 -35.41
C GLN A 288 9.77 15.11 -36.45
N SER A 289 10.74 15.92 -36.89
CA SER A 289 10.48 16.93 -37.93
C SER A 289 10.16 16.31 -39.29
N LYS A 290 10.78 15.17 -39.61
CA LYS A 290 10.45 14.36 -40.80
C LYS A 290 9.07 13.70 -40.71
N ALA A 291 8.58 13.36 -39.52
CA ALA A 291 7.27 12.74 -39.31
C ALA A 291 6.09 13.75 -39.32
N LYS A 292 6.32 15.05 -39.09
CA LYS A 292 5.27 16.10 -39.04
C LYS A 292 4.40 16.28 -40.31
N PRO A 293 4.90 16.18 -41.56
CA PRO A 293 4.08 16.44 -42.75
C PRO A 293 3.07 15.32 -43.11
N TYR A 294 3.17 14.14 -42.51
CA TYR A 294 2.40 12.94 -42.93
C TYR A 294 1.10 12.70 -42.17
N LYS A 295 0.76 13.52 -41.17
CA LYS A 295 -0.41 13.33 -40.28
C LYS A 295 -1.82 13.43 -40.94
N LYS A 296 -1.95 13.48 -42.27
CA LYS A 296 -3.24 13.77 -42.94
C LYS A 296 -3.73 12.80 -44.02
N GLN A 297 -3.02 11.72 -44.37
CA GLN A 297 -3.49 10.72 -45.35
C GLN A 297 -3.13 9.28 -44.90
N GLU A 298 -3.65 8.26 -45.60
CA GLU A 298 -3.39 6.84 -45.32
C GLU A 298 -1.89 6.57 -45.12
N LYS A 299 -1.55 5.90 -44.00
CA LYS A 299 -0.17 5.67 -43.59
C LYS A 299 0.56 4.80 -44.61
N THR A 300 1.67 5.32 -45.12
CA THR A 300 2.60 4.57 -45.97
C THR A 300 3.44 3.60 -45.12
N GLU A 301 3.93 2.48 -45.68
CA GLU A 301 4.82 1.51 -45.00
C GLU A 301 6.08 2.20 -44.41
N GLU A 302 6.59 3.24 -45.09
CA GLU A 302 7.71 4.06 -44.61
C GLU A 302 7.37 4.90 -43.36
N GLU A 303 6.10 5.28 -43.16
CA GLU A 303 5.65 6.03 -41.99
C GLU A 303 5.54 5.14 -40.76
N GLU A 304 5.08 3.89 -40.95
CA GLU A 304 5.02 2.90 -39.88
C GLU A 304 6.42 2.55 -39.37
N GLN A 305 7.39 2.36 -40.29
CA GLN A 305 8.80 2.16 -39.93
C GLN A 305 9.40 3.38 -39.20
N LEU A 306 9.05 4.61 -39.61
CA LEU A 306 9.54 5.83 -38.96
C LEU A 306 8.94 6.01 -37.56
N GLU A 307 7.66 5.72 -37.37
CA GLU A 307 7.01 5.73 -36.06
C GLU A 307 7.60 4.68 -35.12
N GLU A 308 7.90 3.47 -35.63
CA GLU A 308 8.57 2.42 -34.85
C GLU A 308 9.98 2.83 -34.43
N GLU A 309 10.77 3.45 -35.32
CA GLU A 309 12.11 3.96 -34.99
C GLU A 309 12.04 5.06 -33.91
N ILE A 310 11.05 5.97 -34.00
CA ILE A 310 10.84 7.03 -33.00
C ILE A 310 10.43 6.43 -31.65
N ALA A 311 9.52 5.45 -31.64
CA ALA A 311 9.08 4.79 -30.41
C ALA A 311 10.22 4.04 -29.71
N LYS A 312 11.06 3.35 -30.48
CA LYS A 312 12.26 2.68 -29.94
C LYS A 312 13.25 3.69 -29.36
N LEU A 313 13.50 4.79 -30.09
CA LEU A 313 14.42 5.84 -29.65
C LEU A 313 13.92 6.55 -28.38
N ASP A 314 12.61 6.76 -28.24
CA ASP A 314 11.99 7.31 -27.03
C ASP A 314 12.22 6.42 -25.80
N LEU A 315 12.08 5.11 -25.98
CA LEU A 315 12.33 4.13 -24.91
C LEU A 315 13.81 4.10 -24.51
N ASP A 316 14.72 4.11 -25.48
CA ASP A 316 16.17 4.17 -25.22
C ASP A 316 16.57 5.47 -24.51
N LEU A 317 16.01 6.62 -24.93
CA LEU A 317 16.22 7.91 -24.27
C LEU A 317 15.77 7.87 -22.82
N LYS A 318 14.56 7.40 -22.54
CA LYS A 318 14.04 7.26 -21.16
C LYS A 318 14.94 6.38 -20.30
N ARG A 319 15.42 5.25 -20.83
CA ARG A 319 16.37 4.38 -20.12
C ARG A 319 17.64 5.13 -19.75
N LEU A 320 18.26 5.82 -20.72
CA LEU A 320 19.52 6.53 -20.52
C LEU A 320 19.36 7.72 -19.57
N ILE A 321 18.25 8.45 -19.67
CA ILE A 321 17.90 9.53 -18.75
C ILE A 321 17.73 8.99 -17.34
N GLY A 322 17.11 7.81 -17.15
CA GLY A 322 17.07 7.14 -15.86
C GLY A 322 18.46 6.87 -15.29
N HIS A 323 19.40 6.38 -16.10
CA HIS A 323 20.79 6.19 -15.67
C HIS A 323 21.48 7.50 -15.25
N PHE A 324 21.25 8.57 -16.02
CA PHE A 324 21.78 9.90 -15.76
C PHE A 324 21.22 10.51 -14.47
N VAL A 325 19.91 10.41 -14.24
CA VAL A 325 19.23 10.90 -13.03
C VAL A 325 19.80 10.19 -11.81
N ASP A 326 19.88 8.86 -11.83
CA ASP A 326 20.46 8.06 -10.74
C ASP A 326 21.89 8.50 -10.40
N LEU A 327 22.74 8.69 -11.42
CA LEU A 327 24.11 9.13 -11.20
C LEU A 327 24.17 10.54 -10.61
N THR A 328 23.32 11.45 -11.10
CA THR A 328 23.25 12.82 -10.60
C THR A 328 22.83 12.85 -9.13
N VAL A 329 21.88 11.99 -8.71
CA VAL A 329 21.51 11.82 -7.30
C VAL A 329 22.68 11.31 -6.47
N LEU A 330 23.44 10.34 -6.99
CA LEU A 330 24.62 9.81 -6.31
C LEU A 330 25.71 10.90 -6.15
N ILE A 331 25.98 11.68 -7.19
CA ILE A 331 26.90 12.83 -7.16
C ILE A 331 26.48 13.83 -6.08
N GLY A 332 25.19 14.18 -6.02
CA GLY A 332 24.67 15.07 -4.98
C GLY A 332 24.97 14.56 -3.56
N LYS A 333 24.80 13.25 -3.31
CA LYS A 333 25.13 12.62 -2.02
C LYS A 333 26.63 12.66 -1.71
N ILE A 334 27.48 12.44 -2.71
CA ILE A 334 28.94 12.48 -2.58
C ILE A 334 29.42 13.88 -2.22
N GLU A 335 28.95 14.90 -2.95
CA GLU A 335 29.36 16.28 -2.70
C GLU A 335 28.85 16.77 -1.34
N MET A 336 27.64 16.36 -0.94
CA MET A 336 27.11 16.64 0.41
C MET A 336 28.01 16.03 1.50
N LYS A 337 28.46 14.77 1.32
CA LYS A 337 29.37 14.09 2.25
C LYS A 337 30.76 14.74 2.30
N LYS A 338 31.24 15.31 1.19
CA LYS A 338 32.50 16.08 1.11
C LYS A 338 32.38 17.49 1.71
N GLY A 339 31.17 17.99 1.93
CA GLY A 339 30.90 19.35 2.38
C GLY A 339 30.86 20.40 1.27
N ASP A 340 30.85 19.99 -0.01
CA ASP A 340 30.63 20.89 -1.15
C ASP A 340 29.12 21.04 -1.40
N TYR A 341 28.49 21.81 -0.50
CA TYR A 341 27.04 21.97 -0.45
C TYR A 341 26.44 22.61 -1.69
N GLN A 342 27.18 23.50 -2.36
CA GLN A 342 26.70 24.15 -3.57
C GLN A 342 26.56 23.13 -4.71
N LYS A 343 27.59 22.33 -4.97
CA LYS A 343 27.52 21.28 -5.99
C LYS A 343 26.48 20.22 -5.67
N ALA A 344 26.31 19.90 -4.37
CA ALA A 344 25.27 18.97 -3.95
C ALA A 344 23.86 19.47 -4.30
N ILE A 345 23.55 20.75 -4.02
CA ILE A 345 22.28 21.37 -4.39
C ILE A 345 22.09 21.39 -5.91
N GLU A 346 23.13 21.78 -6.66
CA GLU A 346 23.08 21.81 -8.13
C GLU A 346 22.76 20.42 -8.70
N ALA A 347 23.42 19.38 -8.19
CA ALA A 347 23.17 18.00 -8.60
C ALA A 347 21.74 17.52 -8.24
N PHE A 348 21.29 17.73 -7.00
CA PHE A 348 19.93 17.34 -6.61
C PHE A 348 18.86 18.07 -7.42
N THR A 349 19.05 19.36 -7.67
CA THR A 349 18.12 20.18 -8.47
C THR A 349 18.06 19.67 -9.90
N LEU A 350 19.22 19.44 -10.52
CA LEU A 350 19.32 18.89 -11.87
C LEU A 350 18.61 17.52 -11.98
N ALA A 351 18.78 16.64 -10.99
CA ALA A 351 18.11 15.34 -10.96
C ALA A 351 16.58 15.48 -10.88
N ILE A 352 16.07 16.36 -10.00
CA ILE A 352 14.63 16.62 -9.84
C ILE A 352 14.03 17.17 -11.13
N GLU A 353 14.67 18.19 -11.73
CA GLU A 353 14.19 18.84 -12.94
C GLU A 353 14.17 17.88 -14.12
N THR A 354 15.25 17.11 -14.31
CA THR A 354 15.36 16.14 -15.40
C THR A 354 14.33 15.01 -15.26
N ALA A 355 14.19 14.43 -14.06
CA ALA A 355 13.22 13.36 -13.84
C ALA A 355 11.77 13.82 -14.05
N LYS A 356 11.45 15.05 -13.62
CA LYS A 356 10.12 15.63 -13.81
C LYS A 356 9.82 15.94 -15.28
N ALA A 357 10.78 16.52 -16.00
CA ALA A 357 10.60 16.92 -17.39
C ALA A 357 10.52 15.72 -18.34
N GLU A 358 11.42 14.74 -18.17
CA GLU A 358 11.65 13.69 -19.17
C GLU A 358 11.04 12.34 -18.79
N LEU A 359 10.95 12.02 -17.49
CA LEU A 359 10.43 10.73 -17.00
C LEU A 359 9.03 10.84 -16.40
N ASN A 360 8.53 12.06 -16.17
CA ASN A 360 7.30 12.33 -15.40
C ASN A 360 7.36 11.68 -14.00
N GLU A 361 8.56 11.58 -13.43
CA GLU A 361 8.80 11.04 -12.10
C GLU A 361 8.95 12.16 -11.08
N ASN A 362 8.42 11.95 -9.88
CA ASN A 362 8.52 12.92 -8.80
C ASN A 362 9.54 12.45 -7.75
N LEU A 363 10.75 13.04 -7.80
CA LEU A 363 11.82 12.78 -6.83
C LEU A 363 11.69 13.62 -5.55
N SER A 364 10.47 13.73 -4.99
CA SER A 364 10.22 14.53 -3.78
C SER A 364 11.02 14.09 -2.56
N PHE A 365 11.55 12.86 -2.55
CA PHE A 365 12.45 12.36 -1.51
C PHE A 365 13.82 13.06 -1.48
N LEU A 366 14.17 13.86 -2.50
CA LEU A 366 15.42 14.64 -2.55
C LEU A 366 15.31 16.00 -1.84
N TYR A 367 14.10 16.55 -1.68
CA TYR A 367 13.90 17.82 -0.98
C TYR A 367 14.43 17.84 0.47
N PRO A 368 14.31 16.77 1.28
CA PRO A 368 14.94 16.71 2.59
C PRO A 368 16.46 16.89 2.56
N TYR A 369 17.17 16.38 1.55
CA TYR A 369 18.61 16.56 1.42
C TYR A 369 18.96 18.03 1.15
N ILE A 370 18.23 18.69 0.25
CA ILE A 370 18.42 20.13 -0.03
C ILE A 370 18.08 20.96 1.22
N ALA A 371 17.00 20.60 1.93
CA ALA A 371 16.57 21.27 3.15
C ALA A 371 17.60 21.12 4.29
N GLU A 372 18.20 19.93 4.42
CA GLU A 372 19.29 19.64 5.36
C GLU A 372 20.50 20.54 5.08
N ILE A 373 20.91 20.67 3.81
CA ILE A 373 22.00 21.56 3.42
C ILE A 373 21.69 23.01 3.82
N TYR A 374 20.51 23.54 3.47
CA TYR A 374 20.14 24.91 3.86
C TYR A 374 20.04 25.09 5.38
N PHE A 375 19.62 24.06 6.11
CA PHE A 375 19.58 24.09 7.57
C PHE A 375 20.99 24.20 8.16
N ILE A 376 21.94 23.41 7.66
CA ILE A 376 23.36 23.45 8.06
C ILE A 376 23.97 24.83 7.77
N GLU A 377 23.62 25.45 6.64
CA GLU A 377 24.05 26.81 6.28
C GLU A 377 23.33 27.93 7.08
N GLY A 378 22.38 27.59 7.96
CA GLY A 378 21.59 28.58 8.72
C GLY A 378 20.54 29.33 7.90
N ARG A 379 20.22 28.86 6.69
CA ARG A 379 19.26 29.48 5.75
C ARG A 379 17.84 28.95 5.96
N TYR A 380 17.29 29.16 7.16
CA TYR A 380 16.01 28.57 7.57
C TYR A 380 14.80 28.94 6.70
N SER A 381 14.79 30.14 6.10
CA SER A 381 13.73 30.55 5.17
C SER A 381 13.71 29.67 3.92
N LEU A 382 14.89 29.33 3.39
CA LEU A 382 15.02 28.41 2.25
C LEU A 382 14.67 26.98 2.65
N THR A 383 15.11 26.52 3.82
CA THR A 383 14.71 25.21 4.38
C THR A 383 13.18 25.06 4.40
N LYS A 384 12.46 26.07 4.92
CA LYS A 384 10.98 26.07 4.95
C LYS A 384 10.39 26.02 3.54
N ASN A 385 10.87 26.86 2.62
CA ASN A 385 10.37 26.91 1.24
C ASN A 385 10.57 25.57 0.51
N VAL A 386 11.74 24.93 0.66
CA VAL A 386 12.05 23.64 0.04
C VAL A 386 11.15 22.53 0.59
N LEU A 387 10.95 22.46 1.91
CA LEU A 387 10.10 21.44 2.52
C LEU A 387 8.61 21.61 2.16
N GLN A 388 8.16 22.83 1.86
CA GLN A 388 6.80 23.08 1.36
C GLN A 388 6.59 22.55 -0.06
N GLN A 389 7.63 22.50 -0.90
CA GLN A 389 7.56 21.94 -2.25
C GLN A 389 7.48 20.41 -2.27
N ALA A 390 7.90 19.79 -1.17
CA ALA A 390 7.95 18.35 -1.06
C ALA A 390 6.54 17.75 -0.88
N GLN A 391 5.93 17.40 -2.01
CA GLN A 391 4.66 16.69 -2.07
C GLN A 391 4.87 15.23 -1.65
N ASN A 392 3.86 14.61 -1.07
CA ASN A 392 3.86 13.19 -0.67
C ASN A 392 4.82 12.78 0.45
N LEU A 393 5.68 13.68 0.95
CA LEU A 393 6.49 13.39 2.15
C LEU A 393 5.63 13.20 3.41
N GLU A 394 4.38 13.65 3.37
CA GLU A 394 3.42 13.46 4.46
C GLU A 394 3.05 11.98 4.68
N PHE A 395 3.18 11.16 3.64
CA PHE A 395 2.93 9.73 3.74
C PHE A 395 4.14 8.97 4.30
N ASN A 396 5.30 9.64 4.43
CA ASN A 396 6.48 9.04 5.04
C ASN A 396 6.44 9.24 6.56
N ALA A 397 6.13 8.17 7.31
CA ALA A 397 6.02 8.22 8.76
C ALA A 397 7.27 8.76 9.49
N LYS A 398 8.47 8.64 8.90
CA LYS A 398 9.72 9.17 9.48
C LYS A 398 9.87 10.67 9.22
N LEU A 399 9.52 11.14 8.02
CA LEU A 399 9.73 12.53 7.61
C LEU A 399 8.54 13.43 7.94
N TYR A 400 7.35 12.86 8.13
CA TYR A 400 6.12 13.61 8.41
C TYR A 400 6.23 14.58 9.60
N PRO A 401 6.75 14.17 10.78
CA PRO A 401 6.86 15.09 11.92
C PRO A 401 7.76 16.29 11.62
N ILE A 402 8.84 16.07 10.87
CA ILE A 402 9.78 17.13 10.46
C ILE A 402 9.07 18.07 9.49
N VAL A 403 8.43 17.54 8.46
CA VAL A 403 7.70 18.34 7.46
C VAL A 403 6.57 19.15 8.10
N GLN A 404 5.83 18.57 9.05
CA GLN A 404 4.81 19.26 9.83
C GLN A 404 5.37 20.46 10.61
N GLN A 405 6.48 20.26 11.33
CA GLN A 405 7.10 21.30 12.14
C GLN A 405 7.48 22.54 11.31
N TRP A 406 7.93 22.34 10.08
CA TRP A 406 8.34 23.43 9.19
C TRP A 406 7.18 24.05 8.38
N ARG A 407 6.03 23.38 8.32
CA ARG A 407 4.83 23.89 7.65
C ARG A 407 3.96 24.78 8.54
N ALA A 408 3.95 24.53 9.85
CA ALA A 408 3.46 25.48 10.84
C ALA A 408 4.24 26.80 10.74
#